data_AF-A0A7X8MKA2-F1
#
_entry.id   AF-A0A7X8MKA2-F1
#
_cell.length_a   1.000
_cell.length_b   1.000
_cell.length_c   1.000
_cell.angle_alpha   90.00
_cell.angle_beta   90.00
_cell.angle_gamma   90.00
#
_symmetry.space_group_name_H-M   'P 1'
#
loop_
_entity.id
_entity.type
_entity.pdbx_description
1 polymer ?
#
loop_
_entity_poly.entity_id
_entity_poly.type
_entity_poly.pdbx_seq_one_letter_code
_entity_poly.pdbx_strand_id
1 'polypeptide(L)' 'MSQILELYRSTNNNEFTKLITGAAPYFSTIDPMFVELKPGYAEITVPNTKNIHNHMGTVHAIAMCNAA' A
#
# COMPACT_ATOMS: atom_id res chain seq x y z
N MET A 1 13.02 3.66 -17.76
CA MET A 1 12.66 3.67 -16.31
C MET A 1 11.14 3.54 -16.23
N SER A 2 10.57 2.89 -15.21
CA SER A 2 9.11 2.94 -15.01
C SER A 2 8.69 4.37 -14.62
N GLN A 3 7.68 4.93 -15.28
CA GLN A 3 7.13 6.26 -14.94
C GLN A 3 6.71 6.37 -13.46
N ILE A 4 6.24 5.25 -12.89
CA ILE A 4 5.86 5.18 -11.47
C ILE A 4 7.08 5.30 -10.55
N LEU A 5 8.22 4.74 -10.95
CA LEU A 5 9.45 4.84 -10.17
C LEU A 5 10.01 6.27 -10.18
N GLU A 6 9.86 6.98 -11.30
CA GLU A 6 10.21 8.40 -11.38
C GLU A 6 9.30 9.24 -10.49
N LEU A 7 7.99 8.98 -10.51
CA LEU A 7 7.03 9.62 -9.61
C LEU A 7 7.34 9.37 -8.13
N TYR A 8 7.68 8.13 -7.77
CA TYR A 8 8.09 7.79 -6.41
C TYR A 8 9.32 8.57 -5.96
N ARG A 9 10.32 8.72 -6.84
CA ARG A 9 11.54 9.48 -6.53
C ARG A 9 11.30 10.98 -6.42
N SER A 10 10.27 11.51 -7.07
CA SER A 10 9.93 12.93 -7.05
C SER A 10 8.96 13.32 -5.94
N THR A 11 8.49 12.36 -5.13
CA THR A 11 7.49 12.56 -4.06
C THR A 11 7.98 11.95 -2.75
N ASN A 12 7.35 12.33 -1.63
CA ASN A 12 7.53 11.58 -0.39
C ASN A 12 6.55 10.39 -0.32
N ASN A 13 6.82 9.41 0.54
CA ASN A 13 6.02 8.19 0.65
C ASN A 13 4.53 8.46 0.91
N ASN A 14 4.18 9.48 1.71
CA ASN A 14 2.78 9.79 2.01
C ASN A 14 2.03 10.30 0.78
N GLU A 15 2.64 11.24 0.04
CA GLU A 15 2.07 11.77 -1.20
C GLU A 15 1.98 10.69 -2.26
N PHE A 16 3.04 9.91 -2.44
CA PHE A 16 3.05 8.80 -3.38
C PHE A 16 1.93 7.80 -3.08
N THR A 17 1.81 7.38 -1.82
CA THR A 17 0.75 6.48 -1.37
C THR A 17 -0.62 7.04 -1.72
N LYS A 18 -0.89 8.31 -1.39
CA LYS A 18 -2.18 8.96 -1.69
C LYS A 18 -2.48 9.00 -3.19
N LEU A 19 -1.48 9.30 -4.02
CA LEU A 19 -1.64 9.33 -5.48
C LEU A 19 -1.98 7.94 -6.02
N ILE A 20 -1.24 6.91 -5.58
CA ILE A 20 -1.47 5.54 -6.01
C ILE A 20 -2.84 5.03 -5.55
N THR A 21 -3.20 5.22 -4.29
CA THR A 21 -4.52 4.80 -3.79
C THR A 21 -5.66 5.62 -4.38
N GLY A 22 -5.40 6.87 -4.81
CA GLY A 22 -6.37 7.68 -5.54
C GLY A 22 -6.62 7.18 -6.96
N ALA A 23 -5.55 6.75 -7.65
CA ALA A 23 -5.63 6.16 -8.98
C ALA A 23 -6.15 4.70 -8.97
N ALA A 24 -5.90 3.97 -7.89
CA ALA A 24 -6.32 2.58 -7.69
C ALA A 24 -7.07 2.43 -6.34
N PRO A 25 -8.37 2.80 -6.29
CA PRO A 25 -9.13 2.95 -5.05
C PRO A 25 -9.23 1.71 -4.18
N TYR A 26 -9.16 0.50 -4.74
CA TYR A 26 -9.26 -0.72 -3.95
C TYR A 26 -8.11 -0.88 -2.94
N PHE A 27 -6.92 -0.36 -3.24
CA PHE A 27 -5.80 -0.37 -2.30
C PHE A 27 -6.06 0.52 -1.08
N SER A 28 -6.92 1.54 -1.19
CA SER A 28 -7.29 2.38 -0.02
C SER A 28 -8.03 1.59 1.06
N THR A 29 -8.63 0.44 0.75
CA THR A 29 -9.39 -0.37 1.71
C THR A 29 -8.55 -0.98 2.83
N ILE A 30 -7.22 -1.01 2.67
CA ILE A 30 -6.29 -1.54 3.66
C ILE A 30 -5.41 -0.46 4.31
N ASP A 31 -5.65 0.83 4.02
CA ASP A 31 -4.84 1.96 4.52
C ASP A 31 -3.31 1.72 4.41
N PRO A 32 -2.78 1.38 3.21
CA PRO A 32 -1.38 0.99 3.06
C PRO A 32 -0.46 2.20 3.18
N MET A 33 0.82 1.96 3.46
CA MET A 33 1.87 2.98 3.43
C MET A 33 3.13 2.42 2.80
N PHE A 34 3.64 3.09 1.75
CA PHE A 34 4.94 2.75 1.17
C PHE A 34 6.07 3.08 2.15
N VAL A 35 7.01 2.13 2.32
CA VAL A 35 8.23 2.31 3.13
C VAL A 35 9.42 2.52 2.21
N GLU A 36 9.61 1.63 1.23
CA GLU A 36 10.69 1.73 0.25
C GLU A 36 10.25 1.16 -1.10
N LEU A 37 10.61 1.84 -2.19
CA LEU A 37 10.44 1.34 -3.55
C LEU A 37 11.70 1.59 -4.37
N LYS A 38 12.32 0.51 -4.86
CA LYS A 38 13.49 0.53 -5.73
C LYS A 38 13.43 -0.61 -6.74
N PRO A 39 14.22 -0.59 -7.83
CA PRO A 39 14.23 -1.70 -8.78
C PRO A 39 14.48 -3.04 -8.08
N GLY A 40 13.54 -3.98 -8.24
CA GLY A 40 13.62 -5.31 -7.63
C GLY A 40 13.19 -5.41 -6.15
N TYR A 41 12.73 -4.32 -5.53
CA TYR A 41 12.29 -4.32 -4.14
C TYR A 41 11.17 -3.33 -3.86
N ALA A 42 10.14 -3.79 -3.15
CA ALA A 42 9.08 -2.96 -2.62
C ALA A 42 8.80 -3.38 -1.18
N GLU A 43 8.66 -2.41 -0.29
CA GLU A 43 8.22 -2.59 1.08
C GLU A 43 7.04 -1.66 1.34
N ILE A 44 5.97 -2.23 1.87
CA ILE A 44 4.81 -1.49 2.34
C ILE A 44 4.42 -1.98 3.73
N THR A 45 3.71 -1.13 4.46
CA THR A 45 3.10 -1.47 5.75
C THR A 45 1.59 -1.31 5.68
N VAL A 46 0.90 -2.11 6.49
CA VAL A 46 -0.55 -2.13 6.61
C VAL A 46 -0.89 -2.11 8.10
N PRO A 47 -1.69 -1.15 8.59
CA PRO A 47 -2.01 -1.08 10.01
C PRO A 47 -2.95 -2.22 10.42
N ASN A 48 -2.67 -2.86 11.55
CA ASN A 48 -3.54 -3.88 12.11
C ASN A 48 -4.77 -3.23 12.78
N THR A 49 -5.85 -3.05 12.00
CA THR A 49 -7.09 -2.38 12.46
C THR A 49 -8.31 -3.29 12.29
N LYS A 50 -9.37 -3.01 13.07
CA LYS A 50 -10.64 -3.75 13.00
C LYS A 50 -11.30 -3.73 11.62
N ASN A 51 -11.03 -2.71 10.80
CA ASN A 51 -11.60 -2.57 9.46
C ASN A 51 -11.12 -3.67 8.51
N ILE A 52 -9.94 -4.24 8.75
CA ILE A 52 -9.33 -5.28 7.93
C ILE A 52 -9.27 -6.63 8.66
N HIS A 53 -10.05 -6.82 9.72
CA HIS A 53 -10.10 -8.08 10.43
C HIS A 53 -11.07 -9.07 9.78
N ASN A 54 -10.76 -10.36 9.89
CA ASN A 54 -11.70 -11.43 9.60
C ASN A 54 -12.64 -11.68 10.80
N HIS A 55 -13.52 -12.66 10.67
CA HIS A 55 -14.49 -13.06 11.70
C HIS A 55 -13.85 -13.64 12.99
N MET A 56 -12.53 -13.87 13.01
CA MET A 56 -11.78 -14.29 14.19
C MET A 56 -11.01 -13.14 14.87
N GLY A 57 -11.10 -11.91 14.34
CA GLY A 57 -10.40 -10.75 14.90
C GLY A 57 -8.91 -10.67 14.56
N THR A 58 -8.47 -11.37 13.51
CA THR A 58 -7.10 -11.26 12.97
C THR A 58 -7.12 -10.59 11.60
N VAL A 59 -5.96 -10.16 11.09
CA VAL A 59 -5.86 -9.57 9.74
C VAL A 59 -6.45 -10.53 8.71
N HIS A 60 -7.32 -9.99 7.85
CA HIS A 60 -8.02 -10.73 6.81
C HIS A 60 -7.04 -11.18 5.72
N ALA A 61 -7.12 -12.45 5.30
CA ALA A 61 -6.20 -13.00 4.29
C ALA A 61 -6.23 -12.19 2.98
N ILE A 62 -7.43 -11.78 2.53
CA ILE A 62 -7.57 -10.93 1.32
C ILE A 62 -6.99 -9.52 1.51
N ALA A 63 -6.96 -8.98 2.73
CA ALA A 63 -6.25 -7.72 2.99
C ALA A 63 -4.74 -7.88 2.81
N MET A 64 -4.18 -9.03 3.24
CA MET A 64 -2.78 -9.37 2.96
C MET A 64 -2.53 -9.61 1.47
N CYS A 65 -3.47 -10.22 0.74
CA CYS A 65 -3.37 -10.34 -0.72
C CYS A 65 -3.41 -8.98 -1.42
N ASN A 66 -4.17 -8.01 -0.88
CA ASN A 66 -4.20 -6.65 -1.40
C ASN A 66 -2.88 -5.89 -1.14
N ALA A 67 -2.08 -6.36 -0.17
CA ALA A 67 -0.77 -5.80 0.15
C ALA A 67 0.40 -6.44 -0.64
N ALA A 68 0.15 -7.55 -1.34
CA ALA A 68 1.16 -8.33 -2.06
C ALA A 68 1.26 -7.91 -3.54
#